data_AF-M4Z7L9-F1
#
_entry.id   AF-M4Z7L9-F1
#
_cell.length_a   1.000
_cell.length_b   1.000
_cell.length_c   1.000
_cell.angle_alpha   90.00
_cell.angle_beta   90.00
_cell.angle_gamma   90.00
#
_symmetry.space_group_name_H-M   'P 1'
#
loop_
_entity.id
_entity.type
_entity.pdbx_description
1 polymer ?
#
loop_
_entity_poly.entity_id
_entity_poly.type
_entity_poly.pdbx_seq_one_letter_code
_entity_poly.pdbx_strand_id
1 'polypeptide(L)' 'MSRKLTPRQVIARSYPTWDYAMADRVIAWLEDCGYEIVEKGATHPDASLVPAAPESVPSLDSTH' A
#
# COMPACT_ATOMS: atom_id res chain seq x y z
N MET A 1 -19.26 -20.77 4.35
CA MET A 1 -18.96 -19.42 4.87
C MET A 1 -17.47 -19.16 4.75
N SER A 2 -17.05 -18.38 3.76
CA SER A 2 -15.65 -17.99 3.59
C SER A 2 -15.26 -17.08 4.76
N ARG A 3 -14.43 -17.59 5.68
CA ARG A 3 -13.91 -16.79 6.78
C ARG A 3 -13.05 -15.68 6.18
N LYS A 4 -13.50 -14.43 6.29
CA LYS A 4 -12.70 -13.26 5.94
C LYS A 4 -11.50 -13.25 6.88
N LEU A 5 -10.32 -13.52 6.34
CA LEU A 5 -9.08 -13.48 7.12
C LEU A 5 -8.73 -12.02 7.34
N THR A 6 -8.29 -11.69 8.55
CA THR A 6 -7.76 -10.35 8.84
C THR A 6 -6.44 -10.12 8.11
N PRO A 7 -6.06 -8.86 7.80
CA PRO A 7 -4.77 -8.54 7.18
C PRO A 7 -3.59 -9.22 7.88
N ARG A 8 -3.61 -9.21 9.22
CA ARG A 8 -2.62 -9.89 10.07
C ARG A 8 -2.49 -11.38 9.77
N GLN A 9 -3.62 -12.07 9.63
CA GLN A 9 -3.64 -13.50 9.33
C GLN A 9 -3.21 -13.80 7.89
N VAL A 10 -3.55 -12.92 6.94
CA VAL A 10 -3.13 -13.07 5.54
C VAL A 10 -1.62 -12.93 5.41
N ILE A 11 -1.03 -11.93 6.07
CA ILE A 11 0.43 -11.69 6.05
C ILE A 11 1.17 -12.86 6.70
N ALA A 12 0.78 -13.26 7.92
CA ALA A 12 1.42 -14.38 8.61
C ALA A 12 1.28 -15.72 7.85
N ARG A 13 0.18 -15.91 7.11
CA ARG A 13 0.00 -17.12 6.27
C ARG A 13 0.83 -17.08 4.99
N SER A 14 1.07 -15.89 4.45
CA SER A 14 1.87 -15.71 3.22
C SER A 14 3.36 -15.95 3.47
N TYR A 15 3.83 -15.69 4.69
CA TYR A 15 5.22 -15.86 5.09
C TYR A 15 5.33 -16.87 6.23
N PRO A 16 5.62 -18.16 5.95
CA PRO A 16 5.58 -19.23 6.95
C PRO A 16 6.62 -19.10 8.08
N THR A 17 7.64 -18.26 7.90
CA THR A 17 8.66 -17.96 8.92
C THR A 17 8.33 -16.73 9.76
N TRP A 18 7.23 -16.02 9.46
CA TRP A 18 6.88 -14.78 10.15
C TRP A 18 5.85 -15.04 11.24
N ASP A 19 6.18 -14.62 12.44
CA ASP A 19 5.22 -14.55 13.54
C ASP A 19 4.23 -13.40 13.34
N TYR A 20 3.11 -13.48 14.05
CA TYR A 20 2.12 -12.41 14.05
C TYR A 20 2.67 -11.04 14.45
N ALA A 21 3.66 -10.99 15.35
CA ALA A 21 4.32 -9.74 15.72
C ALA A 21 5.07 -9.09 14.54
N MET A 22 5.60 -9.89 13.61
CA MET A 22 6.20 -9.36 12.39
C MET A 22 5.12 -8.83 11.44
N ALA A 23 3.99 -9.55 11.33
CA ALA A 23 2.84 -9.08 10.56
C ALA A 23 2.31 -7.73 11.08
N ASP A 24 2.21 -7.56 12.40
CA ASP A 24 1.78 -6.31 13.04
C ASP A 24 2.75 -5.15 12.74
N ARG A 25 4.08 -5.40 12.73
CA ARG A 25 5.07 -4.39 12.34
C ARG A 25 4.93 -3.95 10.88
N VAL A 26 4.65 -4.90 9.97
CA VAL A 26 4.44 -4.56 8.56
C VAL A 26 3.16 -3.75 8.37
N ILE A 27 2.09 -4.10 9.07
CA ILE A 27 0.84 -3.33 9.04
C ILE A 27 1.10 -1.89 9.52
N ALA A 28 1.77 -1.73 10.67
CA ALA A 28 2.10 -0.41 11.20
C ALA A 28 3.01 0.40 10.26
N TRP A 29 3.97 -0.25 9.60
CA TRP A 29 4.83 0.41 8.62
C TRP A 29 4.06 0.84 7.35
N LEU A 30 3.11 0.04 6.88
CA LEU A 30 2.25 0.41 5.76
C LEU A 30 1.36 1.61 6.10
N GLU A 31 0.79 1.64 7.31
CA GLU A 31 0.00 2.77 7.82
C GLU A 31 0.84 4.06 7.91
N ASP A 32 2.05 3.97 8.44
CA ASP A 32 3.00 5.11 8.53
C ASP A 32 3.37 5.67 7.15
N CYS A 33 3.53 4.79 6.16
CA CYS A 33 3.80 5.18 4.79
C CYS A 33 2.54 5.65 4.02
N GLY A 34 1.35 5.60 4.62
CA GLY A 34 0.08 5.99 3.99
C GLY A 34 -0.48 4.96 3.00
N TYR A 35 -0.04 3.70 3.07
CA TYR A 35 -0.58 2.61 2.24
C TYR A 35 -1.79 1.96 2.92
N GLU A 36 -2.84 1.72 2.13
CA GLU A 36 -4.05 1.00 2.57
C GLU A 36 -4.00 -0.48 2.15
N ILE A 37 -4.30 -1.39 3.08
CA ILE A 37 -4.36 -2.84 2.79
C ILE A 37 -5.75 -3.19 2.26
N VAL A 38 -5.85 -3.41 0.95
CA VAL A 38 -7.11 -3.76 0.27
C VAL A 38 -7.21 -5.25 -0.09
N GLU A 39 -8.42 -5.77 -0.28
CA GLU A 39 -8.62 -7.13 -0.79
C GLU A 39 -8.11 -7.26 -2.23
N LYS A 40 -7.42 -8.38 -2.52
CA LYS A 40 -6.92 -8.67 -3.86
C LYS A 40 -8.09 -8.80 -4.85
N GLY A 41 -8.17 -7.86 -5.79
CA GLY A 41 -9.25 -7.78 -6.78
C GLY A 41 -10.27 -6.68 -6.50
N ALA A 42 -10.15 -5.93 -5.40
CA ALA A 42 -10.70 -4.59 -5.34
C ALA A 42 -10.07 -3.79 -6.50
N THR A 43 -10.89 -3.27 -7.40
CA THR A 43 -10.45 -2.45 -8.52
C THR A 43 -9.59 -1.32 -7.96
N HIS A 44 -8.27 -1.44 -8.07
CA HIS A 44 -7.34 -0.35 -7.83
C HIS A 44 -7.42 0.54 -9.06
N PRO A 45 -8.03 1.74 -8.99
CA PRO A 45 -7.95 2.69 -10.11
C PRO A 45 -6.51 3.18 -10.35
N ASP A 46 -5.62 2.98 -9.37
CA ASP A 46 -4.24 3.49 -9.35
C ASP A 46 -3.22 2.38 -9.05
N ALA A 47 -3.27 1.26 -9.76
CA ALA A 47 -2.10 0.35 -9.82
C ALA A 47 -1.04 0.86 -10.83
N SER A 48 -0.88 2.19 -10.93
CA SER A 48 0.28 2.77 -11.57
C SER A 48 1.43 2.68 -10.58
N LEU A 49 2.28 1.65 -10.73
CA LEU A 49 3.57 1.54 -10.02
C LEU A 49 4.57 2.64 -10.42
N VAL A 50 4.10 3.73 -11.03
CA VAL A 50 4.88 4.92 -11.30
C VAL A 50 4.70 5.82 -10.08
N PRO A 51 5.75 6.08 -9.29
CA PRO A 51 5.68 7.12 -8.27
C PRO A 51 5.20 8.38 -8.98
N ALA A 52 4.12 9.00 -8.47
CA ALA A 52 3.73 10.32 -8.92
C ALA A 52 4.93 11.24 -8.72
N ALA A 53 5.67 11.48 -9.80
CA ALA A 53 6.72 12.48 -9.83
C ALA A 53 6.05 13.78 -9.34
N PRO A 54 6.70 14.52 -8.41
CA PRO A 54 6.09 15.71 -7.85
C PRO A 54 5.68 16.62 -9.00
N GLU A 55 4.40 16.97 -8.98
CA GLU A 55 3.73 17.81 -9.96
C GLU A 55 4.64 18.99 -10.33
N SER A 56 4.94 19.12 -11.62
CA SER A 56 5.63 20.28 -12.17
C SER A 56 4.89 21.54 -11.74
N VAL A 57 5.48 22.25 -10.79
CA VAL A 57 5.06 23.59 -10.39
C VAL A 57 4.99 24.50 -11.64
N PRO A 58 3.85 25.16 -11.93
CA PRO A 58 3.78 26.08 -13.04
C PRO A 58 4.46 27.39 -12.62
N SER A 59 5.62 27.66 -13.18
CA SER A 59 6.37 28.92 -13.05
C SER A 59 7.35 28.97 -14.21
N LEU A 60 7.48 30.01 -15.03
CA LEU A 60 6.91 31.34 -15.05
C LEU A 60 7.02 31.82 -16.51
N ASP A 61 6.17 32.78 -16.88
CA ASP A 61 6.38 33.81 -17.89
C ASP A 61 7.85 34.02 -18.33
N SER A 62 8.12 33.98 -19.64
CA SER A 62 9.06 34.91 -20.30
C SER A 62 8.92 34.85 -21.82
N THR A 63 8.34 35.93 -22.32
CA THR A 63 8.42 36.44 -23.69
C THR A 63 9.85 36.38 -24.28
N HIS A 64 9.97 35.96 -25.55
CA HIS A 64 10.69 36.69 -26.62
C HIS A 64 10.53 35.95 -27.97
#